data_AF-A0A2T3J2W5-F1
#
_entry.id   AF-A0A2T3J2W5-F1
#
_cell.length_a   1.000
_cell.length_b   1.000
_cell.length_c   1.000
_cell.angle_alpha   90.00
_cell.angle_beta   90.00
_cell.angle_gamma   90.00
#
_symmetry.space_group_name_H-M   'P 1'
#
loop_
_entity.id
_entity.type
_entity.pdbx_description
1 polymer ?
#
loop_
_entity_poly.entity_id
_entity_poly.type
_entity_poly.pdbx_seq_one_letter_code
_entity_poly.pdbx_strand_id
1 'polypeptide(L)'
;MPFVFPITQIYPRALSCPKRSSYLLVFSVMTALFYPVASTAALQQEFEFGDSADYVRSLPDAFDCSALYQADVAEESEQEGVAFCFDEANLFHTEGGMLTAFMADGAVGKVAYTLEMSPSNYSAVLSGLRRLNYVFTQVTVGNETLDVLSGLKLLDRQTLDDQLFTLANHADFSVPREFILLDHRSFKRALKAGIKSVDSLLNDKTAQRGFERLTMVHIRVSSDEILLQASQPFAG
;
A
#
# COMPACT_ATOMS: atom_id res chain seq x y z
N MET A 1 -38.48 21.51 25.37
CA MET A 1 -38.82 22.93 25.16
C MET A 1 -37.84 23.79 25.93
N PRO A 2 -37.43 24.94 25.38
CA PRO A 2 -36.04 25.39 25.37
C PRO A 2 -35.69 26.31 26.55
N PHE A 3 -34.47 26.19 27.05
CA PHE A 3 -33.84 27.22 27.85
C PHE A 3 -32.80 27.94 26.97
N VAL A 4 -33.21 29.13 26.51
CA VAL A 4 -32.34 30.16 25.96
C VAL A 4 -31.79 30.96 27.13
N PHE A 5 -30.50 31.35 27.09
CA PHE A 5 -29.92 32.64 27.54
C PHE A 5 -28.38 32.49 27.65
N PRO A 6 -27.57 33.58 27.56
CA PRO A 6 -27.75 34.83 26.83
C PRO A 6 -26.54 35.16 25.92
N ILE A 7 -26.77 36.07 24.98
CA ILE A 7 -25.75 36.76 24.19
C ILE A 7 -25.01 37.73 25.11
N THR A 8 -23.71 37.51 25.35
CA THR A 8 -22.81 38.52 25.90
C THR A 8 -21.93 39.06 24.78
N GLN A 9 -22.20 40.30 24.39
CA GLN A 9 -21.31 41.12 23.57
C GLN A 9 -20.01 41.35 24.34
N ILE A 10 -18.91 40.80 23.82
CA ILE A 10 -17.56 41.19 24.21
C ILE A 10 -16.97 41.90 23.00
N TYR A 11 -16.76 43.21 23.14
CA TYR A 11 -15.90 43.99 22.25
C TYR A 11 -14.44 43.59 22.47
N PRO A 12 -13.66 43.31 21.41
CA PRO A 12 -12.23 43.51 21.45
C PRO A 12 -11.88 44.76 20.63
N ARG A 13 -11.46 45.82 21.33
CA ARG A 13 -10.65 46.87 20.72
C ARG A 13 -9.30 46.25 20.33
N ALA A 14 -8.94 46.48 19.08
CA ALA A 14 -7.70 46.07 18.44
C ALA A 14 -6.46 46.56 19.21
N LEU A 15 -5.39 45.75 19.19
CA LEU A 15 -4.02 46.21 18.97
C LEU A 15 -3.09 45.02 18.65
N SER A 16 -2.57 45.05 17.41
CA SER A 16 -1.24 44.63 16.95
C SER A 16 -0.71 43.21 17.27
N CYS A 17 -0.56 42.37 16.25
CA CYS A 17 0.73 42.09 15.58
C CYS A 17 0.52 41.03 14.47
N PRO A 18 0.92 41.28 13.20
CA PRO A 18 0.64 40.34 12.12
C PRO A 18 1.74 39.28 12.07
N LYS A 19 1.48 38.07 12.57
CA LYS A 19 2.22 36.89 12.13
C LYS A 19 1.35 36.16 11.12
N ARG A 20 1.69 36.40 9.86
CA ARG A 20 1.18 35.70 8.68
C ARG A 20 1.18 34.20 8.94
N SER A 21 -0.03 33.69 9.09
CA SER A 21 -0.43 32.31 8.94
C SER A 21 0.14 31.76 7.63
N SER A 22 1.12 30.87 7.73
CA SER A 22 1.66 30.10 6.59
C SER A 22 0.76 28.90 6.28
N TYR A 23 -0.57 29.10 6.24
CA TYR A 23 -1.54 28.13 5.74
C TYR A 23 -1.96 28.50 4.32
N LEU A 24 -1.00 28.61 3.41
CA LEU A 24 -1.26 28.75 1.98
C LEU A 24 -0.06 28.20 1.22
N LEU A 25 -0.05 26.89 0.98
CA LEU A 25 0.64 26.32 -0.18
C LEU A 25 -0.04 25.02 -0.61
N VAL A 26 -1.00 25.23 -1.51
CA VAL A 26 -1.34 24.39 -2.68
C VAL A 26 -2.04 23.05 -2.38
N PHE A 27 -3.35 23.18 -2.15
CA PHE A 27 -4.32 22.23 -2.70
C PHE A 27 -4.14 22.17 -4.23
N SER A 28 -3.54 21.10 -4.72
CA SER A 28 -3.65 20.68 -6.12
C SER A 28 -3.87 19.17 -6.17
N VAL A 29 -5.03 18.74 -5.68
CA VAL A 29 -5.57 17.42 -6.01
C VAL A 29 -6.34 17.61 -7.31
N MET A 30 -5.61 17.69 -8.42
CA MET A 30 -6.20 17.67 -9.75
C MET A 30 -6.71 16.26 -10.03
N THR A 31 -8.00 16.20 -10.29
CA THR A 31 -8.77 15.08 -10.82
C THR A 31 -8.15 14.55 -12.12
N ALA A 32 -7.71 13.28 -12.10
CA ALA A 32 -7.44 12.53 -13.32
C ALA A 32 -7.62 11.02 -13.03
N LEU A 33 -8.89 10.59 -12.92
CA LEU A 33 -9.21 9.24 -13.36
C LEU A 33 -8.96 9.22 -14.88
N PHE A 34 -8.33 8.17 -15.37
CA PHE A 34 -8.09 7.87 -16.80
C PHE A 34 -6.84 8.48 -17.42
N TYR A 35 -5.72 7.79 -17.22
CA TYR A 35 -4.80 7.47 -18.31
C TYR A 35 -4.51 5.96 -18.29
N PRO A 36 -4.53 5.26 -19.44
CA PRO A 36 -4.05 3.90 -19.52
C PRO A 36 -2.53 3.97 -19.58
N VAL A 37 -1.88 3.61 -18.49
CA VAL A 37 -0.45 3.26 -18.51
C VAL A 37 -0.39 1.78 -18.14
N ALA A 38 0.46 1.04 -18.84
CA ALA A 38 0.71 -0.38 -18.56
C ALA A 38 0.96 -0.58 -17.06
N SER A 39 0.45 -1.69 -16.52
CA SER A 39 0.72 -2.10 -15.14
C SER A 39 2.20 -2.45 -15.02
N THR A 40 3.05 -1.46 -14.77
CA THR A 40 4.36 -1.66 -14.14
C THR A 40 4.07 -2.13 -12.72
N ALA A 41 4.53 -3.32 -12.34
CA ALA A 41 4.31 -3.78 -10.98
C ALA A 41 5.01 -2.84 -10.01
N ALA A 42 4.38 -2.61 -8.87
CA ALA A 42 4.71 -1.54 -7.93
C ALA A 42 6.19 -1.43 -7.55
N LEU A 43 6.92 -2.55 -7.54
CA LEU A 43 8.28 -2.65 -7.01
C LEU A 43 9.33 -2.93 -8.10
N GLN A 44 8.99 -2.74 -9.38
CA GLN A 44 9.84 -3.14 -10.51
C GLN A 44 10.67 -1.97 -11.03
N GLN A 45 11.99 -2.11 -10.98
CA GLN A 45 12.90 -1.29 -11.80
C GLN A 45 13.70 -2.12 -12.82
N GLU A 46 14.07 -3.37 -12.51
CA GLU A 46 14.99 -4.14 -13.37
C GLU A 46 14.65 -5.63 -13.58
N PHE A 47 13.66 -6.18 -12.88
CA PHE A 47 13.20 -7.57 -13.06
C PHE A 47 11.68 -7.71 -12.86
N GLU A 48 11.11 -8.80 -13.36
CA GLU A 48 9.69 -9.12 -13.28
C GLU A 48 9.40 -10.45 -12.57
N PHE A 49 8.12 -10.65 -12.17
CA PHE A 49 7.66 -11.96 -11.71
C PHE A 49 7.86 -13.00 -12.82
N GLY A 50 8.41 -14.16 -12.47
CA GLY A 50 8.74 -15.22 -13.42
C GLY A 50 10.16 -15.14 -14.00
N ASP A 51 10.92 -14.05 -13.76
CA ASP A 51 12.31 -13.99 -14.18
C ASP A 51 13.17 -15.01 -13.41
N SER A 52 14.13 -15.61 -14.11
CA SER A 52 14.99 -16.66 -13.53
C SER A 52 15.98 -16.13 -12.49
N ALA A 53 16.40 -16.99 -11.57
CA ALA A 53 17.45 -16.69 -10.60
C ALA A 53 18.75 -16.17 -11.24
N ASP A 54 19.16 -16.80 -12.35
CA ASP A 54 20.39 -16.42 -13.05
C ASP A 54 20.30 -15.00 -13.63
N TYR A 55 19.13 -14.63 -14.14
CA TYR A 55 18.88 -13.27 -14.63
C TYR A 55 18.96 -12.26 -13.50
N VAL A 56 18.20 -12.45 -12.42
CA VAL A 56 18.18 -11.53 -11.28
C VAL A 56 19.57 -11.37 -10.66
N ARG A 57 20.31 -12.48 -10.53
CA ARG A 57 21.70 -12.48 -10.05
C ARG A 57 22.66 -11.69 -10.94
N SER A 58 22.38 -11.62 -12.24
CA SER A 58 23.22 -10.93 -13.22
C SER A 58 23.01 -9.41 -13.24
N LEU A 59 21.96 -8.92 -12.58
CA LEU A 59 21.68 -7.49 -12.51
C LEU A 59 22.75 -6.75 -11.70
N PRO A 60 23.03 -5.48 -12.03
CA PRO A 60 23.86 -4.62 -11.19
C PRO A 60 23.34 -4.58 -9.76
N ASP A 61 24.27 -4.47 -8.80
CA ASP A 61 23.98 -4.29 -7.37
C ASP A 61 23.18 -5.41 -6.69
N ALA A 62 22.83 -6.47 -7.43
CA ALA A 62 22.25 -7.69 -6.90
C ALA A 62 23.26 -8.45 -6.04
N PHE A 63 22.88 -8.79 -4.80
CA PHE A 63 23.65 -9.68 -3.95
C PHE A 63 22.78 -10.77 -3.35
N ASP A 64 23.39 -11.93 -3.10
CA ASP A 64 22.72 -13.06 -2.46
C ASP A 64 22.51 -12.74 -0.97
N CYS A 65 21.24 -12.68 -0.56
CA CYS A 65 20.83 -12.41 0.81
C CYS A 65 20.00 -13.55 1.40
N SER A 66 20.03 -14.73 0.77
CA SER A 66 19.23 -15.89 1.16
C SER A 66 19.42 -16.28 2.63
N ALA A 67 20.64 -16.14 3.14
CA ALA A 67 20.98 -16.46 4.53
C ALA A 67 20.19 -15.63 5.57
N LEU A 68 19.75 -14.41 5.22
CA LEU A 68 18.96 -13.56 6.13
C LEU A 68 17.54 -14.11 6.35
N TYR A 69 17.02 -14.85 5.38
CA TYR A 69 15.64 -15.34 5.37
C TYR A 69 15.53 -16.85 5.61
N GLN A 70 16.66 -17.54 5.75
CA GLN A 70 16.71 -18.98 6.07
C GLN A 70 16.50 -19.29 7.56
N ALA A 71 16.52 -18.28 8.45
CA ALA A 71 16.56 -18.48 9.91
C ALA A 71 15.19 -18.49 10.63
N ASP A 72 14.11 -18.03 9.98
CA ASP A 72 12.79 -17.84 10.63
C ASP A 72 11.72 -18.88 10.23
N VAL A 73 12.11 -19.99 9.60
CA VAL A 73 11.16 -21.00 9.10
C VAL A 73 10.74 -21.97 10.21
N ALA A 74 10.00 -21.46 11.18
CA ALA A 74 9.20 -22.25 12.11
C ALA A 74 7.82 -21.60 12.27
N GLU A 75 7.09 -21.42 11.17
CA GLU A 75 5.64 -21.61 11.04
C GLU A 75 5.17 -21.06 9.68
N GLU A 76 4.67 -21.98 8.83
CA GLU A 76 3.76 -21.72 7.70
C GLU A 76 4.25 -20.85 6.53
N SER A 77 5.07 -21.42 5.63
CA SER A 77 4.85 -21.46 4.17
C SER A 77 6.14 -21.88 3.43
N GLU A 78 5.98 -22.28 2.17
CA GLU A 78 6.92 -22.95 1.27
C GLU A 78 8.37 -22.43 1.31
N GLN A 79 9.33 -23.33 1.14
CA GLN A 79 10.78 -23.06 1.18
C GLN A 79 11.21 -22.01 0.14
N GLU A 80 11.15 -20.73 0.52
CA GLU A 80 11.84 -19.64 -0.16
C GLU A 80 13.34 -19.76 0.16
N GLY A 81 14.03 -20.62 -0.59
CA GLY A 81 15.43 -20.96 -0.31
C GLY A 81 16.45 -19.96 -0.86
N VAL A 82 16.06 -19.16 -1.86
CA VAL A 82 16.94 -18.23 -2.57
C VAL A 82 16.31 -16.84 -2.60
N ALA A 83 17.08 -15.84 -2.18
CA ALA A 83 16.69 -14.43 -2.24
C ALA A 83 17.85 -13.56 -2.73
N PHE A 84 17.54 -12.60 -3.60
CA PHE A 84 18.47 -11.59 -4.08
C PHE A 84 18.03 -10.22 -3.60
N CYS A 85 18.96 -9.47 -3.01
CA CYS A 85 18.71 -8.14 -2.47
C CYS A 85 19.41 -7.07 -3.31
N PHE A 86 18.82 -5.89 -3.30
CA PHE A 86 19.29 -4.67 -3.93
C PHE A 86 19.21 -3.58 -2.86
N ASP A 87 20.37 -3.07 -2.44
CA ASP A 87 20.45 -2.00 -1.44
C ASP A 87 20.30 -0.63 -2.11
N GLU A 88 19.96 0.39 -1.32
CA GLU A 88 19.71 1.76 -1.75
C GLU A 88 18.69 1.87 -2.91
N ALA A 89 17.76 0.92 -2.98
CA ALA A 89 16.68 0.96 -3.96
C ALA A 89 15.81 2.20 -3.64
N ASN A 90 15.73 3.16 -4.57
CA ASN A 90 15.00 4.41 -4.37
C ASN A 90 13.63 4.35 -5.07
N LEU A 91 12.78 3.40 -4.67
CA LEU A 91 11.43 3.28 -5.23
C LEU A 91 10.51 4.36 -4.65
N PHE A 92 9.55 4.83 -5.44
CA PHE A 92 8.58 5.87 -5.03
C PHE A 92 9.18 7.19 -4.55
N HIS A 93 10.46 7.47 -4.85
CA HIS A 93 11.20 8.63 -4.35
C HIS A 93 11.34 8.62 -2.81
N THR A 94 11.44 7.44 -2.20
CA THR A 94 11.79 7.29 -0.79
C THR A 94 13.28 7.49 -0.57
N GLU A 95 13.67 7.70 0.68
CA GLU A 95 15.07 7.79 1.07
C GLU A 95 15.58 6.40 1.45
N GLY A 96 16.41 5.81 0.58
CA GLY A 96 16.92 4.46 0.73
C GLY A 96 15.85 3.39 0.55
N GLY A 97 16.17 2.19 1.02
CA GLY A 97 15.30 1.02 0.98
C GLY A 97 16.02 -0.21 0.47
N MET A 98 15.59 -1.39 0.93
CA MET A 98 16.10 -2.66 0.45
C MET A 98 15.02 -3.39 -0.32
N LEU A 99 15.28 -3.63 -1.60
CA LEU A 99 14.42 -4.44 -2.45
C LEU A 99 14.93 -5.88 -2.44
N THR A 100 14.03 -6.85 -2.22
CA THR A 100 14.35 -8.27 -2.13
C THR A 100 13.47 -9.06 -3.09
N ALA A 101 14.08 -9.81 -3.99
CA ALA A 101 13.42 -10.79 -4.85
C ALA A 101 13.52 -12.18 -4.21
N PHE A 102 12.37 -12.76 -3.87
CA PHE A 102 12.26 -14.13 -3.37
C PHE A 102 11.96 -15.07 -4.52
N MET A 103 12.76 -16.13 -4.61
CA MET A 103 12.64 -17.11 -5.68
C MET A 103 11.76 -18.28 -5.24
N ALA A 104 10.81 -18.64 -6.10
CA ALA A 104 9.98 -19.83 -6.01
C ALA A 104 10.14 -20.63 -7.31
N ASP A 105 10.43 -21.92 -7.21
CA ASP A 105 10.65 -22.80 -8.37
C ASP A 105 11.66 -22.27 -9.41
N GLY A 106 12.70 -21.57 -8.93
CA GLY A 106 13.77 -21.01 -9.77
C GLY A 106 13.45 -19.68 -10.44
N ALA A 107 12.28 -19.10 -10.18
CA ALA A 107 11.83 -17.83 -10.74
C ALA A 107 11.33 -16.85 -9.66
N VAL A 108 11.27 -15.55 -9.95
CA VAL A 108 10.78 -14.54 -8.99
C VAL A 108 9.30 -14.78 -8.70
N GLY A 109 8.99 -15.17 -7.47
CA GLY A 109 7.61 -15.42 -7.00
C GLY A 109 7.04 -14.31 -6.12
N LYS A 110 7.91 -13.65 -5.36
CA LYS A 110 7.54 -12.58 -4.42
C LYS A 110 8.63 -11.51 -4.40
N VAL A 111 8.22 -10.26 -4.22
CA VAL A 111 9.14 -9.12 -4.10
C VAL A 111 8.78 -8.35 -2.83
N ALA A 112 9.77 -8.08 -1.98
CA ALA A 112 9.59 -7.21 -0.81
C ALA A 112 10.43 -5.95 -0.95
N TYR A 113 9.91 -4.83 -0.46
CA TYR A 113 10.62 -3.57 -0.35
C TYR A 113 10.49 -3.07 1.07
N THR A 114 11.62 -2.97 1.74
CA THR A 114 11.72 -2.63 3.16
C THR A 114 12.34 -1.25 3.32
N LEU A 115 11.73 -0.42 4.16
CA LEU A 115 12.11 0.96 4.41
C LEU A 115 12.06 1.27 5.90
N GLU A 116 12.91 2.18 6.36
CA GLU A 116 12.72 2.80 7.68
C GLU A 116 11.41 3.61 7.69
N MET A 117 10.66 3.49 8.79
CA MET A 117 9.43 4.24 8.98
C MET A 117 9.73 5.71 9.27
N SER A 118 9.38 6.56 8.31
CA SER A 118 9.29 8.01 8.47
C SER A 118 7.99 8.53 7.83
N PRO A 119 7.46 9.68 8.28
CA PRO A 119 6.27 10.28 7.65
C PRO A 119 6.45 10.57 6.16
N SER A 120 7.68 10.89 5.72
CA SER A 120 8.02 11.10 4.31
C SER A 120 7.97 9.79 3.52
N ASN A 121 8.64 8.73 3.99
CA ASN A 121 8.64 7.43 3.33
C ASN A 121 7.22 6.84 3.26
N TYR A 122 6.47 6.92 4.36
CA TYR A 122 5.07 6.50 4.42
C TYR A 122 4.21 7.20 3.36
N SER A 123 4.29 8.53 3.31
CA SER A 123 3.52 9.32 2.36
C SER A 123 3.94 9.07 0.91
N ALA A 124 5.25 8.88 0.67
CA ALA A 124 5.83 8.59 -0.63
C ALA A 124 5.35 7.24 -1.17
N VAL A 125 5.40 6.19 -0.34
CA VAL A 125 4.90 4.84 -0.67
C VAL A 125 3.43 4.87 -1.06
N LEU A 126 2.55 5.39 -0.18
CA LEU A 126 1.11 5.38 -0.45
C LEU A 126 0.75 6.22 -1.69
N SER A 127 1.42 7.36 -1.86
CA SER A 127 1.24 8.22 -3.02
C SER A 127 1.77 7.58 -4.31
N GLY A 128 2.91 6.89 -4.23
CA GLY A 128 3.55 6.19 -5.33
C GLY A 128 2.69 5.07 -5.87
N LEU A 129 2.19 4.19 -4.99
CA LEU A 129 1.26 3.13 -5.35
C LEU A 129 -0.01 3.66 -6.00
N ARG A 130 -0.58 4.75 -5.46
CA ARG A 130 -1.74 5.40 -6.07
C ARG A 130 -1.43 5.94 -7.47
N ARG A 131 -0.24 6.52 -7.71
CA ARG A 131 0.20 6.97 -9.05
C ARG A 131 0.36 5.80 -10.03
N LEU A 132 0.72 4.62 -9.52
CA LEU A 132 0.78 3.37 -10.28
C LEU A 132 -0.60 2.70 -10.45
N ASN A 133 -1.69 3.38 -10.09
CA ASN A 133 -3.06 2.87 -10.18
C ASN A 133 -3.32 1.62 -9.32
N TYR A 134 -2.65 1.48 -8.18
CA TYR A 134 -3.08 0.56 -7.14
C TYR A 134 -4.23 1.17 -6.34
N VAL A 135 -5.18 0.31 -5.97
CA VAL A 135 -6.40 0.67 -5.26
C VAL A 135 -6.40 -0.02 -3.91
N PHE A 136 -6.59 0.75 -2.84
CA PHE A 136 -6.79 0.22 -1.50
C PHE A 136 -8.05 -0.65 -1.47
N THR A 137 -7.88 -1.92 -1.12
CA THR A 137 -8.97 -2.88 -0.99
C THR A 137 -9.32 -3.20 0.44
N GLN A 138 -8.33 -3.25 1.32
CA GLN A 138 -8.52 -3.39 2.74
C GLN A 138 -7.48 -2.54 3.46
N VAL A 139 -7.92 -1.87 4.52
CA VAL A 139 -7.05 -1.11 5.41
C VAL A 139 -7.38 -1.48 6.84
N THR A 140 -6.35 -1.86 7.59
CA THR A 140 -6.45 -2.18 9.00
C THR A 140 -5.49 -1.28 9.78
N VAL A 141 -5.99 -0.61 10.82
CA VAL A 141 -5.19 0.22 11.71
C VAL A 141 -5.59 -0.13 13.14
N GLY A 142 -4.68 -0.78 13.87
CA GLY A 142 -5.00 -1.38 15.16
C GLY A 142 -6.16 -2.37 15.05
N ASN A 143 -7.28 -2.08 15.73
CA ASN A 143 -8.46 -2.94 15.74
C ASN A 143 -9.55 -2.51 14.73
N GLU A 144 -9.31 -1.45 13.97
CA GLU A 144 -10.25 -0.95 12.98
C GLU A 144 -9.88 -1.47 11.59
N THR A 145 -10.86 -2.00 10.86
CA THR A 145 -10.66 -2.52 9.50
C THR A 145 -11.74 -1.99 8.58
N LEU A 146 -11.33 -1.50 7.41
CA LEU A 146 -12.19 -1.07 6.32
C LEU A 146 -11.93 -1.93 5.09
N ASP A 147 -12.90 -2.77 4.70
CA ASP A 147 -12.90 -3.47 3.41
C ASP A 147 -13.68 -2.63 2.38
N VAL A 148 -12.97 -2.13 1.37
CA VAL A 148 -13.49 -1.23 0.34
C VAL A 148 -14.44 -1.96 -0.62
N LEU A 149 -14.22 -3.26 -0.90
CA LEU A 149 -15.12 -4.05 -1.74
C LEU A 149 -16.48 -4.24 -1.08
N SER A 150 -16.49 -4.47 0.24
CA SER A 150 -17.71 -4.50 1.04
C SER A 150 -18.35 -3.12 1.17
N GLY A 151 -17.53 -2.09 1.46
CA GLY A 151 -17.97 -0.72 1.68
C GLY A 151 -18.71 -0.11 0.49
N LEU A 152 -18.26 -0.37 -0.74
CA LEU A 152 -18.89 0.14 -1.97
C LEU A 152 -20.34 -0.33 -2.19
N LYS A 153 -20.81 -1.36 -1.48
CA LYS A 153 -22.21 -1.82 -1.56
C LYS A 153 -23.14 -1.08 -0.60
N LEU A 154 -22.59 -0.51 0.47
CA LEU A 154 -23.34 0.05 1.59
C LEU A 154 -23.24 1.58 1.64
N LEU A 155 -22.10 2.12 1.19
CA LEU A 155 -21.76 3.52 1.28
C LEU A 155 -21.61 4.11 -0.12
N ASP A 156 -21.91 5.40 -0.25
CA ASP A 156 -21.49 6.14 -1.43
C ASP A 156 -19.96 6.28 -1.45
N ARG A 157 -19.43 6.57 -2.64
CA ARG A 157 -17.99 6.62 -2.87
C ARG A 157 -17.28 7.71 -2.05
N GLN A 158 -17.91 8.87 -1.86
CA GLN A 158 -17.27 9.98 -1.14
C GLN A 158 -17.11 9.61 0.32
N THR A 159 -18.15 9.07 0.94
CA THR A 159 -18.10 8.60 2.34
C THR A 159 -17.03 7.53 2.54
N LEU A 160 -16.91 6.59 1.60
CA LEU A 160 -15.90 5.54 1.68
C LEU A 160 -14.47 6.08 1.53
N ASP A 161 -14.27 7.01 0.59
CA ASP A 161 -12.96 7.67 0.39
C ASP A 161 -12.57 8.49 1.63
N ASP A 162 -13.53 9.19 2.27
CA ASP A 162 -13.30 9.95 3.50
C ASP A 162 -12.93 9.02 4.68
N GLN A 163 -13.66 7.91 4.86
CA GLN A 163 -13.35 6.90 5.89
C GLN A 163 -11.97 6.28 5.69
N LEU A 164 -11.64 5.91 4.45
CA LEU A 164 -10.34 5.37 4.09
C LEU A 164 -9.23 6.38 4.41
N PHE A 165 -9.42 7.64 4.05
CA PHE A 165 -8.47 8.70 4.33
C PHE A 165 -8.26 8.91 5.83
N THR A 166 -9.34 8.99 6.60
CA THR A 166 -9.26 9.15 8.06
C THR A 166 -8.54 7.97 8.72
N LEU A 167 -8.87 6.74 8.32
CA LEU A 167 -8.27 5.54 8.89
C LEU A 167 -6.78 5.45 8.56
N ALA A 168 -6.42 5.58 7.28
CA ALA A 168 -5.03 5.50 6.84
C ALA A 168 -4.15 6.61 7.43
N ASN A 169 -4.69 7.81 7.66
CA ASN A 169 -3.93 8.95 8.20
C ASN A 169 -4.10 9.13 9.71
N HIS A 170 -4.43 8.05 10.44
CA HIS A 170 -4.42 8.08 11.90
C HIS A 170 -3.09 8.64 12.41
N ALA A 171 -3.13 9.61 13.32
CA ALA A 171 -1.94 10.40 13.67
C ALA A 171 -0.88 9.62 14.47
N ASP A 172 -1.29 8.55 15.14
CA ASP A 172 -0.39 7.72 15.95
C ASP A 172 0.27 6.63 15.09
N PHE A 173 1.49 6.88 14.61
CA PHE A 173 2.27 5.94 13.80
C PHE A 173 2.82 4.73 14.59
N SER A 174 2.69 4.70 15.91
CA SER A 174 3.05 3.51 16.70
C SER A 174 2.02 2.38 16.59
N VAL A 175 0.80 2.69 16.16
CA VAL A 175 -0.25 1.69 15.92
C VAL A 175 0.08 0.89 14.66
N PRO A 176 0.13 -0.45 14.70
CA PRO A 176 0.36 -1.25 13.50
C PRO A 176 -0.69 -0.99 12.42
N ARG A 177 -0.25 -0.95 11.16
CA ARG A 177 -1.14 -0.77 10.00
C ARG A 177 -0.86 -1.84 8.97
N GLU A 178 -1.93 -2.31 8.35
CA GLU A 178 -1.87 -3.21 7.22
C GLU A 178 -2.74 -2.68 6.08
N PHE A 179 -2.21 -2.72 4.86
CA PHE A 179 -2.90 -2.30 3.65
C PHE A 179 -2.82 -3.40 2.62
N ILE A 180 -3.96 -3.81 2.07
CA ILE A 180 -4.01 -4.68 0.91
C ILE A 180 -4.47 -3.84 -0.27
N LEU A 181 -3.63 -3.79 -1.30
CA LEU A 181 -3.90 -3.07 -2.54
C LEU A 181 -3.89 -4.03 -3.72
N LEU A 182 -4.78 -3.78 -4.66
CA LEU A 182 -4.82 -4.47 -5.94
C LEU A 182 -4.55 -3.48 -7.08
N ASP A 183 -4.02 -3.96 -8.19
CA ASP A 183 -4.03 -3.17 -9.41
C ASP A 183 -5.49 -2.83 -9.80
N HIS A 184 -5.70 -1.64 -10.37
CA HIS A 184 -7.04 -1.14 -10.71
C HIS A 184 -7.84 -2.07 -11.62
N ARG A 185 -7.18 -2.78 -12.54
CA ARG A 185 -7.85 -3.67 -13.48
C ARG A 185 -8.44 -4.86 -12.73
N SER A 186 -7.66 -5.45 -11.84
CA SER A 186 -8.11 -6.53 -10.98
C SER A 186 -9.17 -6.10 -9.98
N PHE A 187 -9.03 -4.93 -9.37
CA PHE A 187 -10.06 -4.35 -8.52
C PHE A 187 -11.41 -4.23 -9.25
N LYS A 188 -11.41 -3.65 -10.46
CA LYS A 188 -12.61 -3.56 -11.30
C LYS A 188 -13.18 -4.93 -11.66
N ARG A 189 -12.33 -5.92 -11.89
CA ARG A 189 -12.75 -7.29 -12.17
C ARG A 189 -13.43 -7.91 -10.94
N ALA A 190 -12.87 -7.71 -9.74
CA ALA A 190 -13.46 -8.18 -8.49
C ALA A 190 -14.87 -7.59 -8.28
N LEU A 191 -15.04 -6.29 -8.52
CA LEU A 191 -16.35 -5.64 -8.47
C LEU A 191 -17.35 -6.25 -9.47
N LYS A 192 -16.94 -6.46 -10.73
CA LYS A 192 -17.80 -7.06 -11.76
C LYS A 192 -18.16 -8.52 -11.46
N ALA A 193 -17.25 -9.27 -10.87
CA ALA A 193 -17.48 -10.64 -10.43
C ALA A 193 -18.33 -10.72 -9.16
N GLY A 194 -18.68 -9.58 -8.55
CA GLY A 194 -19.53 -9.53 -7.37
C GLY A 194 -18.83 -9.93 -6.07
N ILE A 195 -17.49 -10.04 -6.09
CA ILE A 195 -16.66 -10.36 -4.92
C ILE A 195 -16.96 -9.35 -3.82
N LYS A 196 -17.16 -9.87 -2.60
CA LYS A 196 -17.70 -9.08 -1.49
C LYS A 196 -16.61 -8.54 -0.56
N SER A 197 -15.49 -9.24 -0.44
CA SER A 197 -14.41 -8.87 0.47
C SER A 197 -13.07 -9.38 -0.07
N VAL A 198 -11.97 -8.85 0.48
CA VAL A 198 -10.63 -9.38 0.19
C VAL A 198 -10.49 -10.83 0.65
N ASP A 199 -11.05 -11.18 1.81
CA ASP A 199 -11.07 -12.57 2.28
C ASP A 199 -11.78 -13.51 1.29
N SER A 200 -12.87 -13.06 0.68
CA SER A 200 -13.57 -13.82 -0.35
C SER A 200 -12.73 -13.96 -1.61
N LEU A 201 -11.98 -12.93 -2.01
CA LEU A 201 -11.07 -13.01 -3.15
C LEU A 201 -9.96 -14.04 -2.92
N LEU A 202 -9.37 -14.03 -1.73
CA LEU A 202 -8.22 -14.86 -1.38
C LEU A 202 -8.59 -16.32 -1.12
N ASN A 203 -9.75 -16.59 -0.52
CA ASN A 203 -10.10 -17.93 -0.06
C ASN A 203 -11.08 -18.69 -0.98
N ASP A 204 -11.84 -18.01 -1.83
CA ASP A 204 -12.80 -18.67 -2.73
C ASP A 204 -12.15 -19.04 -4.07
N LYS A 205 -11.78 -20.32 -4.21
CA LYS A 205 -11.19 -20.87 -5.46
C LYS A 205 -12.05 -20.63 -6.71
N THR A 206 -13.36 -20.45 -6.57
CA THR A 206 -14.23 -20.15 -7.70
C THR A 206 -14.14 -18.67 -8.11
N ALA A 207 -13.89 -17.77 -7.16
CA ALA A 207 -13.69 -16.35 -7.39
C ALA A 207 -12.30 -16.04 -7.97
N GLN A 208 -11.31 -16.91 -7.77
CA GLN A 208 -9.93 -16.77 -8.24
C GLN A 208 -9.78 -16.94 -9.76
N ARG A 209 -10.75 -17.57 -10.45
CA ARG A 209 -10.71 -17.72 -11.92
C ARG A 209 -10.72 -16.35 -12.60
N GLY A 210 -9.75 -16.12 -13.48
CA GLY A 210 -9.55 -14.83 -14.13
C GLY A 210 -8.71 -13.84 -13.31
N PHE A 211 -8.08 -14.25 -12.21
CA PHE A 211 -7.14 -13.45 -11.42
C PHE A 211 -5.72 -14.02 -11.42
N GLU A 212 -5.39 -14.89 -12.38
CA GLU A 212 -4.11 -15.62 -12.45
C GLU A 212 -2.89 -14.67 -12.54
N ARG A 213 -3.09 -13.46 -13.08
CA ARG A 213 -2.05 -12.42 -13.19
C ARG A 213 -2.28 -11.24 -12.24
N LEU A 214 -3.05 -11.46 -11.17
CA LEU A 214 -3.27 -10.46 -10.13
C LEU A 214 -1.94 -10.16 -9.46
N THR A 215 -1.53 -8.90 -9.46
CA THR A 215 -0.48 -8.44 -8.55
C THR A 215 -1.15 -7.79 -7.34
N MET A 216 -0.94 -8.41 -6.18
CA MET A 216 -1.37 -7.88 -4.89
C MET A 216 -0.18 -7.22 -4.22
N VAL A 217 -0.40 -6.07 -3.60
CA VAL A 217 0.60 -5.40 -2.74
C VAL A 217 0.04 -5.39 -1.33
N HIS A 218 0.74 -6.06 -0.42
CA HIS A 218 0.49 -6.02 1.01
C HIS A 218 1.52 -5.09 1.65
N ILE A 219 1.07 -4.08 2.38
CA ILE A 219 1.95 -3.17 3.12
C ILE A 219 1.71 -3.39 4.61
N ARG A 220 2.79 -3.59 5.36
CA ARG A 220 2.78 -3.55 6.82
C ARG A 220 3.59 -2.34 7.27
N VAL A 221 3.05 -1.62 8.25
CA VAL A 221 3.72 -0.46 8.86
C VAL A 221 3.79 -0.69 10.36
N SER A 222 5.00 -0.75 10.88
CA SER A 222 5.32 -0.79 12.30
C SER A 222 5.88 0.56 12.75
N SER A 223 6.30 0.66 14.01
CA SER A 223 6.91 1.85 14.58
C SER A 223 8.22 2.29 13.92
N ASP A 224 8.91 1.35 13.28
CA ASP A 224 10.28 1.46 12.80
C ASP A 224 10.45 1.07 11.33
N GLU A 225 9.49 0.35 10.74
CA GLU A 225 9.62 -0.20 9.40
C GLU A 225 8.33 -0.04 8.58
N ILE A 226 8.51 0.15 7.27
CA ILE A 226 7.48 -0.06 6.25
C ILE A 226 7.94 -1.23 5.39
N LEU A 227 7.15 -2.30 5.37
CA LEU A 227 7.37 -3.47 4.54
C LEU A 227 6.29 -3.54 3.47
N LEU A 228 6.67 -3.45 2.20
CA LEU A 228 5.79 -3.64 1.05
C LEU A 228 6.10 -4.98 0.42
N GLN A 229 5.12 -5.87 0.31
CA GLN A 229 5.26 -7.16 -0.34
C GLN A 229 4.34 -7.22 -1.56
N ALA A 230 4.92 -7.34 -2.74
CA ALA A 230 4.21 -7.64 -3.97
C ALA A 230 4.26 -9.14 -4.25
N SER A 231 3.12 -9.73 -4.55
CA SER A 231 3.00 -11.16 -4.89
C SER A 231 1.93 -11.41 -5.94
N GLN A 232 2.01 -12.59 -6.56
CA GLN A 232 0.95 -13.14 -7.41
C GLN A 232 0.31 -14.33 -6.69
N PRO A 233 -0.70 -14.10 -5.84
CA PRO A 233 -1.22 -15.11 -4.90
C PRO A 233 -1.88 -16.31 -5.59
N PHE A 234 -2.13 -16.23 -6.90
CA PHE A 234 -2.77 -17.27 -7.70
C PHE A 234 -1.89 -17.76 -8.85
N ALA A 235 -0.61 -17.38 -8.87
CA ALA A 235 0.35 -17.94 -9.81
C ALA A 235 0.65 -19.39 -9.40
N GLY A 236 0.26 -20.33 -10.25
CA GLY A 236 0.43 -21.78 -10.10
C GLY A 236 0.08 -22.51 -11.39
#